data_AF-A0A4R5GYT4-F1
#
_entry.id   AF-A0A4R5GYT4-F1
#
_cell.length_a   1.000
_cell.length_b   1.000
_cell.length_c   1.000
_cell.angle_alpha   90.00
_cell.angle_beta   90.00
_cell.angle_gamma   90.00
#
_symmetry.space_group_name_H-M   'P 1'
#
loop_
_entity.id
_entity.type
_entity.pdbx_description
1 polymer ?
#
loop_
_entity_poly.entity_id
_entity_poly.type
_entity_poly.pdbx_seq_one_letter_code
_entity_poly.pdbx_strand_id
1 'polypeptide(L)'
;MTTQSKLQLISRIFRYGVIGFAFLFFTSLVLHYLFGINKLELGIFTVSLDITPWKSYQEMKAAPGVSAFGIAFFPLLTFSVISYTTFWFYRLFDYYSKGHFFGDEVMRCYVMILWTRVVDFLYTSFYDVLIWAFHPEIKDFNVEVLVDMKTLFTLVVLLVITYILKLANQIDKENREFV
;
A
#
# COMPACT_ATOMS: atom_id res chain seq x y z
N MET A 1 -31.16 -14.35 6.76
CA MET A 1 -29.83 -13.75 6.97
C MET A 1 -29.97 -12.23 6.89
N THR A 2 -29.74 -11.50 7.99
CA THR A 2 -29.92 -10.04 8.05
C THR A 2 -28.82 -9.32 7.26
N THR A 3 -29.07 -8.09 6.81
CA THR A 3 -28.09 -7.27 6.09
C THR A 3 -26.78 -7.12 6.86
N GLN A 4 -26.85 -6.97 8.19
CA GLN A 4 -25.68 -6.91 9.08
C GLN A 4 -24.86 -8.21 9.08
N SER A 5 -25.52 -9.38 9.15
CA SER A 5 -24.81 -10.67 9.13
C SER A 5 -24.08 -10.94 7.80
N LYS A 6 -24.63 -10.47 6.67
CA LYS A 6 -23.96 -10.53 5.36
C LYS A 6 -22.72 -9.65 5.33
N LEU A 7 -22.82 -8.42 5.85
CA LEU A 7 -21.70 -7.47 5.91
C LEU A 7 -20.55 -7.98 6.79
N GLN A 8 -20.88 -8.59 7.94
CA GLN A 8 -19.89 -9.22 8.83
C GLN A 8 -19.16 -10.39 8.16
N LEU A 9 -19.89 -11.24 7.41
CA LEU A 9 -19.31 -12.35 6.66
C LEU A 9 -18.35 -11.84 5.57
N ILE A 10 -18.80 -10.88 4.77
CA ILE A 10 -18.00 -10.27 3.71
C ILE A 10 -16.72 -9.67 4.31
N SER A 11 -16.83 -8.95 5.42
CA SER A 11 -15.67 -8.36 6.10
C SER A 11 -14.68 -9.41 6.58
N ARG A 12 -15.17 -10.57 7.07
CA ARG A 12 -14.30 -11.69 7.45
C ARG A 12 -13.55 -12.27 6.25
N ILE A 13 -14.21 -12.39 5.10
CA ILE A 13 -13.57 -12.83 3.86
C ILE A 13 -12.48 -11.84 3.44
N PHE A 14 -12.79 -10.54 3.43
CA PHE A 14 -11.82 -9.49 3.07
C PHE A 14 -10.62 -9.45 4.01
N ARG A 15 -10.81 -9.67 5.32
CA ARG A 15 -9.71 -9.76 6.29
C ARG A 15 -8.67 -10.81 5.91
N TYR A 16 -9.10 -12.01 5.55
CA TYR A 16 -8.18 -13.07 5.09
C TYR A 16 -7.68 -12.83 3.67
N GLY A 17 -8.51 -12.22 2.82
CA GLY A 17 -8.13 -11.80 1.48
C GLY A 17 -6.96 -10.82 1.48
N VAL A 18 -6.93 -9.87 2.42
CA VAL A 18 -5.83 -8.90 2.60
C VAL A 18 -4.52 -9.61 2.94
N ILE A 19 -4.56 -10.62 3.81
CA ILE A 19 -3.37 -11.43 4.13
C ILE A 19 -2.91 -12.23 2.91
N GLY A 20 -3.84 -12.89 2.21
CA GLY A 20 -3.53 -13.67 1.01
C GLY A 20 -2.90 -12.80 -0.08
N PHE A 21 -3.47 -11.62 -0.33
CA PHE A 21 -2.92 -10.65 -1.27
C PHE A 21 -1.52 -10.19 -0.86
N ALA A 22 -1.33 -9.85 0.42
CA ALA A 22 -0.01 -9.45 0.93
C ALA A 22 1.02 -10.58 0.75
N PHE A 23 0.65 -11.82 1.04
CA PHE A 23 1.53 -12.98 0.86
C PHE A 23 1.94 -13.19 -0.60
N LEU A 24 0.99 -13.12 -1.54
CA LEU A 24 1.27 -13.21 -2.97
C LEU A 24 2.19 -12.08 -3.43
N PHE A 25 1.93 -10.86 -2.96
CA PHE A 25 2.74 -9.70 -3.28
C PHE A 25 4.17 -9.84 -2.74
N PHE A 26 4.34 -10.26 -1.48
CA PHE A 26 5.66 -10.49 -0.89
C PHE A 26 6.44 -11.60 -1.60
N THR A 27 5.76 -12.70 -1.94
CA THR A 27 6.37 -13.78 -2.71
C THR A 27 6.87 -13.25 -4.05
N SER A 28 6.06 -12.46 -4.74
CA SER A 28 6.44 -11.82 -5.99
C SER A 28 7.64 -10.88 -5.80
N LEU A 29 7.65 -10.02 -4.77
CA LEU A 29 8.78 -9.11 -4.49
C LEU A 29 10.07 -9.88 -4.25
N VAL A 30 10.02 -10.98 -3.50
CA VAL A 30 11.17 -11.85 -3.22
C VAL A 30 11.70 -12.47 -4.51
N LEU A 31 10.81 -13.03 -5.34
CA LEU A 31 11.17 -13.60 -6.65
C LEU A 31 11.82 -12.55 -7.56
N HIS A 32 11.28 -11.34 -7.58
CA HIS A 32 11.82 -10.25 -8.39
C HIS A 32 13.18 -9.75 -7.86
N TYR A 33 13.27 -9.36 -6.58
CA TYR A 33 14.45 -8.69 -6.04
C TYR A 33 15.62 -9.63 -5.72
N LEU A 34 15.34 -10.84 -5.21
CA LEU A 34 16.39 -11.81 -4.88
C LEU A 34 16.78 -12.67 -6.07
N PHE A 35 15.81 -13.11 -6.89
CA PHE A 35 16.04 -14.08 -7.97
C PHE A 35 15.98 -13.49 -9.37
N GLY A 36 15.58 -12.22 -9.54
CA GLY A 36 15.50 -11.57 -10.86
C GLY A 36 14.38 -12.13 -11.76
N ILE A 37 13.39 -12.80 -11.17
CA ILE A 37 12.30 -13.44 -11.92
C ILE A 37 11.20 -12.41 -12.18
N ASN A 38 11.07 -11.97 -13.44
CA ASN A 38 10.10 -10.95 -13.85
C ASN A 38 8.83 -11.56 -14.47
N LYS A 39 8.85 -12.84 -14.81
CA LYS A 39 7.74 -13.57 -15.42
C LYS A 39 7.67 -14.97 -14.86
N LEU A 40 6.47 -15.43 -14.55
CA LEU A 40 6.20 -16.81 -14.16
C LEU A 40 5.37 -17.47 -15.26
N GLU A 41 5.91 -18.54 -15.85
CA GLU A 41 5.20 -19.34 -16.84
C GLU A 41 4.46 -20.48 -16.14
N LEU A 42 3.13 -20.42 -16.13
CA LEU A 42 2.22 -21.43 -15.59
C LEU A 42 1.48 -22.11 -16.74
N GLY A 43 2.21 -22.91 -17.51
CA GLY A 43 1.69 -23.60 -18.69
C GLY A 43 1.22 -22.62 -19.76
N ILE A 44 -0.09 -22.50 -19.95
CA ILE A 44 -0.72 -21.57 -20.91
C ILE A 44 -0.84 -20.13 -20.39
N PHE A 45 -0.62 -19.89 -19.10
CA PHE A 45 -0.68 -18.56 -18.51
C PHE A 45 0.71 -18.02 -18.25
N THR A 46 0.98 -16.79 -18.70
CA THR A 46 2.16 -16.01 -18.29
C THR A 46 1.71 -14.96 -17.30
N VAL A 47 2.20 -15.06 -16.07
CA VAL A 47 1.99 -14.03 -15.05
C VAL A 47 3.19 -13.10 -15.07
N SER A 48 2.98 -11.85 -15.49
CA SER A 48 3.98 -10.81 -15.33
C SER A 48 4.10 -10.48 -13.84
N LEU A 49 5.30 -10.69 -13.28
CA LEU A 49 5.66 -10.29 -11.93
C LEU A 49 6.31 -8.91 -11.95
N ASP A 50 5.96 -8.07 -12.93
CA ASP A 50 6.44 -6.68 -13.01
C ASP A 50 5.66 -5.84 -11.99
N ILE A 51 5.99 -6.05 -10.74
CA ILE A 51 5.51 -5.35 -9.55
C ILE A 51 6.37 -4.13 -9.23
N THR A 52 7.35 -3.85 -10.08
CA THR A 52 8.18 -2.66 -10.00
C THR A 52 7.47 -1.49 -10.65
N PRO A 53 7.23 -0.38 -9.91
CA PRO A 53 7.14 0.93 -10.54
C PRO A 53 8.50 1.33 -11.18
N TRP A 54 9.58 0.65 -10.79
CA TRP A 54 10.96 1.06 -10.99
C TRP A 54 11.69 0.12 -11.93
N LYS A 55 11.77 0.47 -13.23
CA LYS A 55 12.70 -0.21 -14.17
C LYS A 55 14.16 -0.11 -13.73
N SER A 56 14.49 0.92 -12.95
CA SER A 56 15.84 1.30 -12.55
C SER A 56 16.51 0.41 -11.50
N TYR A 57 15.77 -0.37 -10.69
CA TYR A 57 16.40 -1.12 -9.59
C TYR A 57 17.41 -2.17 -10.08
N GLN A 58 17.04 -2.97 -11.08
CA GLN A 58 17.94 -4.01 -11.61
C GLN A 58 19.12 -3.39 -12.35
N GLU A 59 18.89 -2.26 -13.01
CA GLU A 59 19.93 -1.47 -13.68
C GLU A 59 20.92 -0.87 -12.66
N MET A 60 20.42 -0.35 -11.53
CA MET A 60 21.23 0.17 -10.42
C MET A 60 22.00 -0.92 -9.70
N LYS A 61 21.40 -2.09 -9.50
CA LYS A 61 22.08 -3.26 -8.94
C LYS A 61 23.26 -3.70 -9.81
N ALA A 62 23.18 -3.51 -11.12
CA ALA A 62 24.25 -3.84 -12.06
C ALA A 62 25.30 -2.72 -12.21
N ALA A 63 25.05 -1.51 -11.70
CA ALA A 63 25.94 -0.38 -11.87
C ALA A 63 27.17 -0.42 -10.92
N PRO A 64 28.39 -0.16 -11.42
CA PRO A 64 29.59 -0.14 -10.60
C PRO A 64 29.61 1.07 -9.67
N GLY A 65 29.94 0.85 -8.38
CA GLY A 65 30.05 1.91 -7.36
C GLY A 65 28.82 2.09 -6.46
N VAL A 66 27.69 1.44 -6.79
CA VAL A 66 26.47 1.51 -5.99
C VAL A 66 26.60 0.63 -4.74
N SER A 67 26.41 1.21 -3.56
CA SER A 67 26.48 0.45 -2.30
C SER A 67 25.30 -0.52 -2.17
N ALA A 68 25.60 -1.78 -1.77
CA ALA A 68 24.56 -2.79 -1.52
C ALA A 68 23.54 -2.35 -0.45
N PHE A 69 23.94 -1.45 0.45
CA PHE A 69 23.08 -0.87 1.48
C PHE A 69 22.04 0.09 0.90
N GLY A 70 22.44 0.98 -0.03
CA GLY A 70 21.51 1.88 -0.72
C GLY A 70 20.47 1.10 -1.54
N ILE A 71 20.91 0.04 -2.22
CA ILE A 71 20.02 -0.84 -3.00
C ILE A 71 19.03 -1.58 -2.09
N ALA A 72 19.48 -2.14 -0.96
CA ALA A 72 18.62 -2.91 -0.06
C ALA A 72 17.55 -2.07 0.67
N PHE A 73 17.76 -0.75 0.79
CA PHE A 73 16.81 0.16 1.45
C PHE A 73 15.47 0.23 0.71
N PHE A 74 15.48 0.21 -0.62
CA PHE A 74 14.27 0.33 -1.46
C PHE A 74 13.26 -0.83 -1.31
N PRO A 75 13.66 -2.11 -1.46
CA PRO A 75 12.74 -3.23 -1.25
C PRO A 75 12.30 -3.32 0.21
N LEU A 76 13.15 -2.95 1.17
CA LEU A 76 12.81 -2.91 2.58
C LEU A 76 11.73 -1.85 2.88
N LEU A 77 11.88 -0.64 2.34
CA LEU A 77 10.90 0.43 2.50
C LEU A 77 9.56 0.03 1.88
N THR A 78 9.58 -0.51 0.65
CA THR A 78 8.38 -1.03 -0.03
C THR A 78 7.70 -2.11 0.81
N PHE A 79 8.48 -3.06 1.34
CA PHE A 79 7.99 -4.11 2.22
C PHE A 79 7.34 -3.54 3.49
N SER A 80 7.95 -2.50 4.08
CA SER A 80 7.45 -1.86 5.30
C SER A 80 6.12 -1.13 5.07
N VAL A 81 5.99 -0.37 3.97
CA VAL A 81 4.76 0.36 3.62
C VAL A 81 3.61 -0.61 3.37
N ILE A 82 3.87 -1.71 2.66
CA ILE A 82 2.87 -2.74 2.39
C ILE A 82 2.47 -3.47 3.66
N SER A 83 3.43 -3.89 4.48
CA SER A 83 3.16 -4.56 5.76
C SER A 83 2.29 -3.68 6.67
N TYR A 84 2.65 -2.40 6.77
CA TYR A 84 1.91 -1.43 7.56
C TYR A 84 0.50 -1.19 7.02
N THR A 85 0.34 -1.09 5.70
CA THR A 85 -0.97 -0.98 5.03
C THR A 85 -1.83 -2.21 5.27
N THR A 86 -1.27 -3.41 5.09
CA THR A 86 -1.93 -4.70 5.35
C THR A 86 -2.41 -4.81 6.79
N PHE A 87 -1.59 -4.40 7.76
CA PHE A 87 -1.95 -4.39 9.17
C PHE A 87 -3.20 -3.55 9.43
N TRP A 88 -3.28 -2.34 8.88
CA TRP A 88 -4.44 -1.46 9.09
C TRP A 88 -5.69 -1.95 8.38
N PHE A 89 -5.58 -2.50 7.17
CA PHE A 89 -6.72 -3.13 6.51
C PHE A 89 -7.21 -4.36 7.28
N TYR A 90 -6.29 -5.18 7.79
CA TYR A 90 -6.66 -6.34 8.61
C TYR A 90 -7.43 -5.91 9.87
N ARG A 91 -6.97 -4.89 10.57
CA ARG A 91 -7.67 -4.32 11.73
C ARG A 91 -9.03 -3.73 11.34
N LEU A 92 -9.10 -2.98 10.23
CA LEU A 92 -10.34 -2.40 9.73
C LEU A 92 -11.41 -3.49 9.51
N PHE A 93 -11.05 -4.56 8.79
CA PHE A 93 -11.97 -5.66 8.52
C PHE A 93 -12.30 -6.50 9.77
N ASP A 94 -11.40 -6.57 10.75
CA ASP A 94 -11.72 -7.16 12.06
C ASP A 94 -12.83 -6.39 12.77
N TYR A 95 -12.77 -5.06 12.82
CA TYR A 95 -13.83 -4.23 13.41
C TYR A 95 -15.18 -4.41 12.68
N TYR A 96 -15.17 -4.40 11.34
CA TYR A 96 -16.37 -4.64 10.55
C TYR A 96 -16.96 -6.03 10.74
N SER A 97 -16.11 -7.05 10.90
CA SER A 97 -16.57 -8.41 11.17
C SER A 97 -17.26 -8.56 12.53
N LYS A 98 -16.96 -7.67 13.48
CA LYS A 98 -17.59 -7.59 14.81
C LYS A 98 -18.83 -6.67 14.83
N GLY A 99 -19.14 -5.99 13.72
CA GLY A 99 -20.26 -5.05 13.64
C GLY A 99 -19.94 -3.64 14.13
N HIS A 100 -18.67 -3.30 14.37
CA HIS A 100 -18.25 -1.94 14.72
C HIS A 100 -17.95 -1.15 13.44
N PHE A 101 -18.89 -0.32 12.99
CA PHE A 101 -18.76 0.41 11.73
C PHE A 101 -18.32 1.87 11.89
N PHE A 102 -18.73 2.53 12.97
CA PHE A 102 -18.54 3.99 13.14
C PHE A 102 -17.77 4.35 14.42
N GLY A 103 -16.97 3.44 14.97
CA GLY A 103 -16.19 3.72 16.18
C GLY A 103 -14.91 4.51 15.93
N ASP A 104 -14.38 5.14 16.98
CA ASP A 104 -13.10 5.87 16.94
C ASP A 104 -11.93 5.00 16.46
N GLU A 105 -11.96 3.69 16.77
CA GLU A 105 -10.97 2.73 16.29
C GLU A 105 -11.02 2.51 14.78
N VAL A 106 -12.23 2.50 14.19
CA VAL A 106 -12.41 2.40 12.74
C VAL A 106 -11.89 3.66 12.07
N MET A 107 -12.19 4.83 12.65
CA MET A 107 -11.69 6.12 12.18
C MET A 107 -10.15 6.14 12.17
N ARG A 108 -9.52 5.66 13.24
CA ARG A 108 -8.06 5.54 13.31
C ARG A 108 -7.51 4.66 12.19
N CYS A 109 -8.17 3.56 11.86
CA CYS A 109 -7.74 2.70 10.75
C CYS A 109 -7.79 3.45 9.41
N TYR A 110 -8.85 4.19 9.11
CA TYR A 110 -8.94 4.99 7.88
C TYR A 110 -7.87 6.06 7.78
N VAL A 111 -7.65 6.82 8.86
CA VAL A 111 -6.61 7.86 8.91
C VAL A 111 -5.23 7.24 8.65
N MET A 112 -4.94 6.08 9.24
CA MET A 112 -3.65 5.42 9.05
C MET A 112 -3.48 4.88 7.62
N ILE A 113 -4.54 4.33 7.01
CA ILE A 113 -4.52 3.92 5.59
C ILE A 113 -4.34 5.13 4.67
N LEU A 114 -4.95 6.27 4.98
CA LEU A 114 -4.73 7.51 4.24
C LEU A 114 -3.26 7.92 4.31
N TRP A 115 -2.65 7.90 5.50
CA TRP A 115 -1.23 8.20 5.66
C TRP A 115 -0.33 7.22 4.90
N THR A 116 -0.65 5.93 4.85
CA THR A 116 0.16 4.99 4.05
C THR A 116 0.12 5.35 2.57
N ARG A 117 -1.02 5.84 2.06
CA ARG A 117 -1.13 6.31 0.67
C ARG A 117 -0.43 7.63 0.42
N VAL A 118 -0.40 8.54 1.40
CA VAL A 118 0.38 9.77 1.29
C VAL A 118 1.86 9.44 1.20
N VAL A 119 2.36 8.54 2.05
CA VAL A 119 3.76 8.08 2.01
C VAL A 119 4.08 7.40 0.68
N ASP A 120 3.20 6.51 0.20
CA ASP A 120 3.35 5.84 -1.10
C ASP A 120 3.39 6.84 -2.27
N PHE A 121 2.52 7.85 -2.26
CA PHE A 121 2.51 8.93 -3.26
C PHE A 121 3.80 9.76 -3.25
N LEU A 122 4.26 10.17 -2.05
CA LEU A 122 5.51 10.93 -1.93
C LEU A 122 6.71 10.09 -2.35
N TYR A 123 6.77 8.83 -1.88
CA TYR A 123 7.83 7.90 -2.25
C TYR A 123 7.88 7.72 -3.76
N THR A 124 6.73 7.54 -4.40
CA THR A 124 6.67 7.33 -5.84
C THR A 124 6.99 8.60 -6.64
N SER A 125 6.54 9.77 -6.18
CA SER A 125 6.77 11.04 -6.89
C SER A 125 8.21 11.54 -6.78
N PHE A 126 8.89 11.24 -5.67
CA PHE A 126 10.24 11.71 -5.38
C PHE A 126 11.31 10.62 -5.47
N TYR A 127 10.98 9.46 -6.03
CA TYR A 127 11.89 8.32 -6.10
C TYR A 127 13.20 8.65 -6.84
N ASP A 128 13.11 9.25 -8.02
CA ASP A 128 14.28 9.63 -8.82
C ASP A 128 15.15 10.65 -8.07
N VAL A 129 14.51 11.58 -7.34
CA VAL A 129 15.21 12.56 -6.49
C VAL A 129 15.95 11.86 -5.35
N LEU A 130 15.32 10.89 -4.68
CA LEU A 130 15.93 10.12 -3.60
C LEU A 130 17.14 9.35 -4.11
N ILE A 131 17.02 8.71 -5.27
CA ILE A 131 18.13 7.96 -5.88
C ILE A 131 19.28 8.86 -6.24
N TRP A 132 19.02 9.97 -6.92
CA TRP A 132 20.05 10.94 -7.25
C TRP A 132 20.77 11.45 -6.00
N ALA A 133 20.03 11.70 -4.91
CA ALA A 133 20.61 12.14 -3.64
C ALA A 133 21.51 11.07 -2.98
N PHE A 134 21.16 9.78 -3.08
CA PHE A 134 21.95 8.69 -2.51
C PHE A 134 23.05 8.17 -3.45
N HIS A 135 22.96 8.47 -4.75
CA HIS A 135 23.87 7.99 -5.79
C HIS A 135 24.26 9.11 -6.78
N PRO A 136 24.91 10.18 -6.32
CA PRO A 136 25.33 11.29 -7.18
C PRO A 136 26.38 10.88 -8.23
N GLU A 137 27.03 9.73 -8.06
CA GLU A 137 27.99 9.14 -8.99
C GLU A 137 27.39 8.68 -10.33
N ILE A 138 26.06 8.52 -10.40
CA ILE A 138 25.37 8.16 -11.64
C ILE A 138 25.32 9.39 -12.55
N LYS A 139 26.34 9.54 -13.40
CA LYS A 139 26.35 10.54 -14.48
C LYS A 139 25.24 10.22 -15.47
N ASP A 140 24.51 11.25 -15.90
CA ASP A 140 23.35 11.20 -16.80
C ASP A 140 22.02 10.72 -16.19
N PHE A 141 21.88 10.79 -14.86
CA PHE A 141 20.59 10.53 -14.21
C PHE A 141 19.62 11.71 -14.46
N ASN A 142 18.66 11.52 -15.38
CA ASN A 142 17.55 12.45 -15.56
C ASN A 142 16.58 12.31 -14.38
N VAL A 143 16.49 13.36 -13.58
CA VAL A 143 15.53 13.43 -12.46
C VAL A 143 14.17 13.81 -13.03
N GLU A 144 13.26 12.84 -13.10
CA GLU A 144 11.87 13.09 -13.46
C GLU A 144 11.00 13.05 -12.20
N VAL A 145 10.13 14.04 -12.05
CA VAL A 145 9.10 14.02 -11.00
C VAL A 145 7.83 13.52 -11.64
N LEU A 146 7.54 12.23 -11.44
CA LEU A 146 6.36 11.59 -11.99
C LEU A 146 5.20 11.69 -11.00
N VAL A 147 4.17 12.45 -11.37
CA VAL A 147 2.93 12.52 -10.59
C VAL A 147 1.94 11.50 -11.14
N ASP A 148 1.75 10.40 -10.42
CA ASP A 148 0.71 9.44 -10.77
C ASP A 148 -0.68 9.97 -10.39
N MET A 149 -1.40 10.44 -11.40
CA MET A 149 -2.76 10.95 -11.27
C MET A 149 -3.74 9.91 -10.69
N LYS A 150 -3.52 8.61 -10.91
CA LYS A 150 -4.36 7.55 -10.34
C LYS A 150 -4.22 7.50 -8.82
N THR A 151 -2.99 7.58 -8.33
CA THR A 151 -2.69 7.61 -6.90
C THR A 151 -3.22 8.89 -6.26
N LEU A 152 -3.04 10.05 -6.91
CA LEU A 152 -3.59 11.33 -6.47
C LEU A 152 -5.13 11.28 -6.34
N PHE A 153 -5.82 10.77 -7.37
CA PHE A 153 -7.27 10.64 -7.34
C PHE A 153 -7.73 9.71 -6.20
N THR A 154 -7.03 8.59 -6.00
CA THR A 154 -7.31 7.64 -4.91
C THR A 154 -7.16 8.30 -3.54
N LEU A 155 -6.15 9.16 -3.37
CA LEU A 155 -5.95 9.94 -2.14
C LEU A 155 -7.11 10.89 -1.87
N VAL A 156 -7.57 11.62 -2.89
CA VAL A 156 -8.73 12.53 -2.77
C VAL A 156 -9.97 11.74 -2.35
N VAL A 157 -10.22 10.58 -2.97
CA VAL A 157 -11.35 9.72 -2.61
C VAL A 157 -11.25 9.22 -1.17
N LEU A 158 -10.07 8.73 -0.73
CA LEU A 158 -9.87 8.28 0.64
C LEU A 158 -10.04 9.41 1.66
N LEU A 159 -9.62 10.63 1.32
CA LEU A 159 -9.80 11.81 2.16
C LEU A 159 -11.29 12.15 2.31
N VAL A 160 -12.05 12.12 1.22
CA VAL A 160 -13.51 12.32 1.24
C VAL A 160 -14.19 11.25 2.07
N ILE A 161 -13.84 9.97 1.89
CA ILE A 161 -14.38 8.85 2.69
C ILE A 161 -14.10 9.08 4.18
N THR A 162 -12.87 9.42 4.53
CA THR A 162 -12.45 9.66 5.92
C THR A 162 -13.22 10.84 6.54
N TYR A 163 -13.44 11.90 5.77
CA TYR A 163 -14.23 13.05 6.21
C TYR A 163 -15.70 12.70 6.45
N ILE A 164 -16.34 11.97 5.52
CA ILE A 164 -17.73 11.53 5.66
C ILE A 164 -17.88 10.62 6.88
N LEU A 165 -16.97 9.68 7.07
CA LEU A 165 -17.00 8.79 8.24
C LEU A 165 -16.84 9.54 9.56
N LYS A 166 -16.06 10.64 9.56
CA LYS A 166 -15.87 11.48 10.75
C LYS A 166 -17.19 12.16 11.12
N LEU A 167 -17.89 12.72 10.14
CA LEU A 167 -19.21 13.31 10.35
C LEU A 167 -20.23 12.25 10.81
N ALA A 168 -20.23 11.06 10.20
CA ALA A 168 -21.13 9.98 10.59
C ALA A 168 -20.91 9.52 12.05
N ASN A 169 -19.65 9.39 12.48
CA ASN A 169 -19.30 9.08 13.87
C ASN A 169 -19.76 10.17 14.84
N GLN A 170 -19.62 11.46 14.47
CA GLN A 170 -20.14 12.56 15.30
C GLN A 170 -21.65 12.49 15.47
N ILE A 171 -22.40 12.27 14.38
CA ILE A 171 -23.86 12.12 14.43
C ILE A 171 -24.27 10.90 15.28
N ASP A 172 -23.56 9.77 15.16
CA ASP A 172 -23.84 8.57 15.99
C ASP A 172 -23.57 8.83 17.48
N LYS A 173 -22.53 9.61 17.82
CA LYS A 173 -22.24 10.02 19.19
C LYS A 173 -23.31 10.93 19.76
N GLU A 174 -23.68 11.98 19.02
CA GLU A 174 -24.75 12.91 19.42
C GLU A 174 -26.05 12.15 19.70
N ASN A 175 -26.48 11.27 18.79
CA ASN A 175 -27.70 10.48 18.97
C ASN A 175 -27.69 9.59 20.21
N ARG A 176 -26.52 9.08 20.64
CA ARG A 176 -26.40 8.28 21.86
C ARG A 176 -26.43 9.13 23.14
N GLU A 177 -26.05 10.41 23.07
CA GLU A 177 -26.11 11.33 24.21
C GLU A 177 -27.53 11.87 24.45
N PHE A 178 -28.41 11.82 23.44
CA PHE A 178 -29.81 12.25 23.54
C PHE A 178 -30.81 11.15 23.98
N VAL A 179 -30.37 9.88 24.10
CA VAL A 179 -31.19 8.74 24.58
C VAL A 179 -30.79 8.39 26.01
#